data_AF-A0AAJ6V201-F1
#
_entry.id   AF-A0AAJ6V201-F1
#
_cell.length_a   1.000
_cell.length_b   1.000
_cell.length_c   1.000
_cell.angle_alpha   90.00
_cell.angle_beta   90.00
_cell.angle_gamma   90.00
#
_symmetry.space_group_name_H-M   'P 1'
#
loop_
_entity.id
_entity.type
_entity.pdbx_description
1 polymer ?
#
loop_
_entity_poly.entity_id
_entity_poly.type
_entity_poly.pdbx_seq_one_letter_code
_entity_poly.pdbx_strand_id
1 'polypeptide(L)'
;MALSSPEATNLNTAKIPENPSSPCSIHLQKLPHLTDYLPNLKPLPNPLENNTLYHPPAGFYIGQSEVVLGKIILDLSADSEAVSSHSPQVAYNRAGPRWQVFFEPKDIKAAIVTCGGLCPGMNTVIRELVVGLWEMYGVRQIYGVTAGYRGFYSRDPIELNPKLVHNWHKLGGTALETSRGGFDLNKIVDAIEHHGFNQVYIIGGDGTMRGAVNIFNEIQRRKLNVAVAGIPKTVDNDIGIIDRSFGFQTAVEMAQQAINAAHIEAESAVNGIGLVKLMGRSTGHIALHATLSSRDVDCCLIPEIDFYLEGEGGLFEFLEKRLKENGHAVLVVAEGAGQDMIPRTEAQKEERDESGNLVFLDFGAWIKSELKNWWTRDHANELFTVKYIDPTYMIRAVPANATDNLYCTLVAYSAIHGVMAGYTGFVPGLINGNYAYIPVEEVAHARNEVNIKDHKWAWVRSVTNQPDFVKP
;
A
#
# COMPACT_ATOMS: atom_id res chain seq x y z
N MET A 1 -47.47 -25.87 23.33
CA MET A 1 -47.20 -25.25 22.02
C MET A 1 -45.99 -25.95 21.42
N ALA A 2 -46.22 -26.81 20.46
CA ALA A 2 -45.19 -27.45 19.64
C ALA A 2 -45.08 -26.69 18.33
N LEU A 3 -43.87 -26.35 17.91
CA LEU A 3 -43.46 -25.87 16.57
C LEU A 3 -41.91 -25.88 16.61
N SER A 4 -41.13 -26.45 15.71
CA SER A 4 -41.28 -27.43 14.62
C SER A 4 -39.84 -27.64 14.11
N SER A 5 -39.41 -28.89 13.95
CA SER A 5 -38.12 -29.24 13.34
C SER A 5 -38.07 -28.80 11.87
N PRO A 6 -36.91 -28.43 11.30
CA PRO A 6 -36.78 -28.21 9.86
C PRO A 6 -36.80 -29.55 9.12
N GLU A 7 -37.71 -29.64 8.14
CA GLU A 7 -37.88 -30.78 7.25
C GLU A 7 -36.67 -30.98 6.34
N ALA A 8 -36.24 -32.24 6.26
CA ALA A 8 -35.33 -32.74 5.24
C ALA A 8 -36.04 -32.71 3.88
N THR A 9 -35.63 -31.81 2.98
CA THR A 9 -36.06 -31.86 1.58
C THR A 9 -35.06 -32.70 0.79
N ASN A 10 -35.46 -33.94 0.49
CA ASN A 10 -34.83 -34.77 -0.54
C ASN A 10 -34.98 -34.07 -1.89
N LEU A 11 -33.88 -33.55 -2.43
CA LEU A 11 -33.78 -33.16 -3.84
C LEU A 11 -33.06 -34.27 -4.61
N ASN A 12 -33.82 -34.86 -5.53
CA ASN A 12 -33.45 -35.90 -6.46
C ASN A 12 -32.10 -35.64 -7.15
N THR A 13 -31.32 -36.72 -7.26
CA THR A 13 -30.12 -36.87 -8.06
C THR A 13 -30.41 -36.71 -9.55
N ALA A 14 -30.38 -35.47 -10.03
CA ALA A 14 -30.17 -35.20 -11.45
C ALA A 14 -28.68 -35.43 -11.76
N LYS A 15 -28.38 -36.44 -12.57
CA LYS A 15 -27.03 -36.66 -13.12
C LYS A 15 -26.63 -35.44 -13.94
N ILE A 16 -25.70 -34.65 -13.40
CA ILE A 16 -24.96 -33.63 -14.15
C ILE A 16 -24.12 -34.38 -15.19
N PRO A 17 -24.16 -34.03 -16.49
CA PRO A 17 -23.27 -34.65 -17.46
C PRO A 17 -21.82 -34.34 -17.08
N GLU A 18 -21.03 -35.40 -16.89
CA GLU A 18 -19.58 -35.32 -16.72
C GLU A 18 -18.98 -34.76 -18.01
N ASN A 19 -18.61 -33.48 -17.99
CA ASN A 19 -17.82 -32.85 -19.03
C ASN A 19 -16.37 -32.75 -18.49
N PRO A 20 -15.41 -33.56 -18.96
CA PRO A 20 -14.04 -33.57 -18.44
C PRO A 20 -13.21 -32.51 -19.15
N SER A 21 -13.46 -31.24 -18.84
CA SER A 21 -12.50 -30.16 -19.11
C SER A 21 -12.57 -29.16 -17.97
N SER A 22 -11.65 -29.28 -17.01
CA SER A 22 -11.51 -28.27 -15.94
C SER A 22 -11.13 -26.93 -16.59
N PRO A 23 -11.96 -25.86 -16.50
CA PRO A 23 -11.76 -24.65 -17.31
C PRO A 23 -10.62 -23.73 -16.85
N CYS A 24 -9.93 -24.05 -15.76
CA CYS A 24 -8.91 -23.15 -15.19
C CYS A 24 -7.77 -23.96 -14.57
N SER A 25 -6.57 -23.85 -15.14
CA SER A 25 -5.35 -24.28 -14.47
C SER A 25 -4.95 -23.26 -13.40
N ILE A 26 -4.64 -23.73 -12.20
CA ILE A 26 -4.10 -22.89 -11.13
C ILE A 26 -2.57 -22.94 -11.23
N HIS A 27 -1.94 -21.78 -11.37
CA HIS A 27 -0.49 -21.61 -11.31
C HIS A 27 -0.11 -21.10 -9.92
N LEU A 28 0.49 -21.98 -9.11
CA LEU A 28 1.08 -21.55 -7.84
C LEU A 28 2.37 -20.78 -8.13
N GLN A 29 2.37 -19.53 -7.72
CA GLN A 29 3.52 -18.66 -7.85
C GLN A 29 4.67 -19.17 -6.98
N LYS A 30 5.84 -19.37 -7.58
CA LYS A 30 6.99 -19.95 -6.88
C LYS A 30 7.50 -18.97 -5.83
N LEU A 31 7.42 -19.38 -4.57
CA LEU A 31 7.98 -18.65 -3.44
C LEU A 31 9.39 -19.14 -3.12
N PRO A 32 10.42 -18.27 -3.11
CA PRO A 32 11.78 -18.70 -2.80
C PRO A 32 11.92 -19.17 -1.35
N HIS A 33 12.74 -20.20 -1.15
CA HIS A 33 13.03 -20.78 0.16
C HIS A 33 14.54 -20.96 0.35
N LEU A 34 15.04 -20.82 1.57
CA LEU A 34 16.48 -20.95 1.85
C LEU A 34 17.08 -22.27 1.34
N THR A 35 16.32 -23.36 1.42
CA THR A 35 16.75 -24.69 0.94
C THR A 35 16.96 -24.76 -0.57
N ASP A 36 16.45 -23.81 -1.35
CA ASP A 36 16.65 -23.75 -2.80
C ASP A 36 18.13 -23.55 -3.17
N TYR A 37 18.90 -22.88 -2.30
CA TYR A 37 20.33 -22.63 -2.49
C TYR A 37 21.21 -23.06 -1.31
N LEU A 38 20.60 -23.48 -0.19
CA LEU A 38 21.23 -24.08 0.99
C LEU A 38 20.62 -25.47 1.31
N PRO A 39 20.92 -26.51 0.51
CA PRO A 39 20.22 -27.80 0.58
C PRO A 39 20.44 -28.58 1.88
N ASN A 40 21.45 -28.19 2.68
CA ASN A 40 21.81 -28.87 3.93
C ASN A 40 21.11 -28.30 5.17
N LEU A 41 20.28 -27.26 5.02
CA LEU A 41 19.49 -26.71 6.13
C LEU A 41 18.46 -27.74 6.59
N LYS A 42 18.44 -28.00 7.91
CA LYS A 42 17.52 -28.96 8.51
C LYS A 42 16.33 -28.21 9.12
N PRO A 43 15.10 -28.70 8.91
CA PRO A 43 13.94 -28.15 9.59
C PRO A 43 14.00 -28.47 11.09
N LEU A 44 13.51 -27.54 11.90
CA LEU A 44 13.36 -27.63 13.35
C LEU A 44 11.86 -27.57 13.70
N PRO A 45 11.39 -28.22 14.77
CA PRO A 45 10.05 -27.98 15.29
C PRO A 45 9.85 -26.50 15.62
N ASN A 46 8.67 -25.96 15.33
CA ASN A 46 8.37 -24.57 15.65
C ASN A 46 8.35 -24.37 17.18
N PRO A 47 9.12 -23.40 17.73
CA PRO A 47 9.15 -23.15 19.17
C PRO A 47 7.79 -22.75 19.77
N LEU A 48 6.85 -22.31 18.93
CA LEU A 48 5.46 -22.02 19.33
C LEU A 48 4.75 -23.23 19.96
N GLU A 49 5.13 -24.46 19.62
CA GLU A 49 4.60 -25.67 20.26
C GLU A 49 4.84 -25.71 21.76
N ASN A 50 5.96 -25.13 22.19
CA ASN A 50 6.41 -25.16 23.58
C ASN A 50 6.24 -23.78 24.26
N ASN A 51 5.41 -22.90 23.69
CA ASN A 51 5.17 -21.59 24.29
C ASN A 51 4.44 -21.77 25.64
N THR A 52 4.95 -21.11 26.68
CA THR A 52 4.46 -21.28 28.06
C THR A 52 3.15 -20.56 28.35
N LEU A 53 2.78 -19.59 27.50
CA LEU A 53 1.58 -18.77 27.65
C LEU A 53 0.46 -19.17 26.69
N TYR A 54 0.80 -19.89 25.62
CA TYR A 54 -0.12 -20.19 24.54
C TYR A 54 0.15 -21.59 23.96
N HIS A 55 -0.90 -22.40 23.86
CA HIS A 55 -0.85 -23.69 23.17
C HIS A 55 -1.55 -23.59 21.82
N PRO A 56 -0.85 -23.82 20.70
CA PRO A 56 -1.45 -23.85 19.37
C PRO A 56 -2.63 -24.83 19.26
N PRO A 57 -3.86 -24.37 18.93
CA PRO A 57 -4.98 -25.26 18.69
C PRO A 57 -4.84 -26.02 17.37
N ALA A 58 -5.68 -27.04 17.16
CA ALA A 58 -5.80 -27.71 15.88
C ALA A 58 -6.15 -26.72 14.76
N GLY A 59 -5.37 -26.70 13.68
CA GLY A 59 -5.52 -25.75 12.57
C GLY A 59 -4.78 -24.42 12.74
N PHE A 60 -3.97 -24.24 13.80
CA PHE A 60 -3.12 -23.06 13.95
C PHE A 60 -2.04 -22.97 12.86
N TYR A 61 -1.38 -24.09 12.56
CA TYR A 61 -0.36 -24.15 11.53
C TYR A 61 -0.99 -24.26 10.15
N ILE A 62 -0.45 -23.47 9.25
CA ILE A 62 -0.84 -23.45 7.85
C ILE A 62 -0.07 -24.55 7.10
N GLY A 63 -0.79 -25.35 6.32
CA GLY A 63 -0.22 -26.38 5.47
C GLY A 63 0.63 -25.79 4.34
N GLN A 64 1.63 -26.56 3.86
CA GLN A 64 2.48 -26.13 2.75
C GLN A 64 1.70 -25.94 1.43
N SER A 65 0.61 -26.70 1.26
CA SER A 65 -0.25 -26.66 0.07
C SER A 65 -1.44 -25.70 0.20
N GLU A 66 -1.56 -24.96 1.30
CA GLU A 66 -2.61 -23.95 1.45
C GLU A 66 -2.25 -22.70 0.64
N VAL A 67 -3.13 -22.33 -0.28
CA VAL A 67 -2.91 -21.22 -1.22
C VAL A 67 -4.08 -20.24 -1.20
N VAL A 68 -3.80 -18.99 -1.56
CA VAL A 68 -4.77 -17.91 -1.76
C VAL A 68 -4.80 -17.59 -3.25
N LEU A 69 -5.99 -17.63 -3.85
CA LEU A 69 -6.16 -17.26 -5.25
C LEU A 69 -6.02 -15.74 -5.40
N GLY A 70 -5.23 -15.31 -6.39
CA GLY A 70 -5.04 -13.89 -6.71
C GLY A 70 -6.32 -13.25 -7.26
N LYS A 71 -7.06 -13.98 -8.11
CA LYS A 71 -8.35 -13.53 -8.65
C LYS A 71 -9.45 -14.52 -8.28
N ILE A 72 -10.50 -14.02 -7.64
CA ILE A 72 -11.68 -14.81 -7.25
C ILE A 72 -12.92 -14.49 -8.08
N ILE A 73 -12.84 -13.49 -8.98
CA ILE A 73 -13.92 -13.11 -9.88
C ILE A 73 -13.66 -13.73 -11.26
N LEU A 74 -14.61 -14.51 -11.74
CA LEU A 74 -14.55 -15.18 -13.04
C LEU A 74 -15.75 -14.76 -13.89
N ASP A 75 -15.50 -14.45 -15.14
CA ASP A 75 -16.54 -14.21 -16.13
C ASP A 75 -16.89 -15.53 -16.81
N LEU A 76 -18.06 -16.09 -16.48
CA LEU A 76 -18.55 -17.34 -17.04
C LEU A 76 -19.21 -17.17 -18.41
N SER A 77 -19.41 -15.93 -18.88
CA SER A 77 -19.97 -15.64 -20.19
C SER A 77 -18.91 -15.60 -21.30
N ALA A 78 -17.63 -15.61 -20.92
CA ALA A 78 -16.50 -15.67 -21.83
C ALA A 78 -16.29 -17.09 -22.42
N ASP A 79 -17.31 -17.62 -23.09
CA ASP A 79 -17.21 -18.88 -23.82
C ASP A 79 -16.67 -18.65 -25.25
N SER A 80 -15.47 -19.18 -25.46
CA SER A 80 -14.97 -19.92 -26.64
C SER A 80 -14.23 -19.26 -27.82
N GLU A 81 -14.42 -18.02 -28.28
CA GLU A 81 -13.69 -17.60 -29.51
C GLU A 81 -13.13 -16.17 -29.60
N ALA A 82 -13.46 -15.25 -28.68
CA ALA A 82 -13.11 -13.82 -28.86
C ALA A 82 -12.16 -13.19 -27.81
N VAL A 83 -11.66 -13.95 -26.81
CA VAL A 83 -10.62 -13.46 -25.90
C VAL A 83 -9.57 -14.54 -25.69
N SER A 84 -8.46 -14.43 -26.42
CA SER A 84 -7.23 -15.15 -26.13
C SER A 84 -6.64 -14.71 -24.78
N SER A 85 -7.15 -15.25 -23.67
CA SER A 85 -6.39 -15.34 -22.41
C SER A 85 -7.05 -16.34 -21.46
N HIS A 86 -6.90 -17.65 -21.72
CA HIS A 86 -6.94 -18.64 -20.63
C HIS A 86 -5.66 -18.48 -19.80
N SER A 87 -5.45 -17.30 -19.22
CA SER A 87 -4.33 -17.08 -18.31
C SER A 87 -4.59 -17.91 -17.07
N PRO A 88 -3.64 -18.77 -16.65
CA PRO A 88 -3.82 -19.59 -15.47
C PRO A 88 -4.11 -18.71 -14.25
N GLN A 89 -4.97 -19.18 -13.35
CA GLN A 89 -5.25 -18.48 -12.11
C GLN A 89 -3.98 -18.49 -11.25
N VAL A 90 -3.42 -17.32 -10.98
CA VAL A 90 -2.28 -17.19 -10.08
C VAL A 90 -2.75 -17.45 -8.65
N ALA A 91 -2.01 -18.29 -7.93
CA ALA A 91 -2.21 -18.56 -6.51
C ALA A 91 -0.92 -18.30 -5.75
N TYR A 92 -1.04 -17.90 -4.49
CA TYR A 92 0.08 -17.58 -3.61
C TYR A 92 0.02 -18.44 -2.35
N ASN A 93 1.16 -18.82 -1.76
CA ASN A 93 1.16 -19.55 -0.50
C ASN A 93 0.49 -18.71 0.61
N ARG A 94 -0.45 -19.31 1.35
CA ARG A 94 -1.12 -18.66 2.48
C ARG A 94 -0.11 -18.32 3.57
N ALA A 95 -0.11 -17.09 4.06
CA ALA A 95 0.79 -16.66 5.12
C ALA A 95 0.34 -17.21 6.49
N GLY A 96 1.31 -17.45 7.37
CA GLY A 96 1.05 -17.89 8.74
C GLY A 96 2.08 -18.89 9.26
N PRO A 97 1.99 -19.27 10.54
CA PRO A 97 2.96 -20.13 11.19
C PRO A 97 3.01 -21.51 10.51
N ARG A 98 4.22 -22.06 10.38
CA ARG A 98 4.47 -23.42 9.88
C ARG A 98 4.91 -24.34 11.01
N TRP A 99 4.61 -25.63 10.89
CA TRP A 99 5.02 -26.63 11.88
C TRP A 99 6.54 -26.72 12.01
N GLN A 100 7.25 -26.50 10.90
CA GLN A 100 8.70 -26.51 10.83
C GLN A 100 9.24 -25.11 10.56
N VAL A 101 10.35 -24.78 11.22
CA VAL A 101 11.12 -23.55 11.04
C VAL A 101 12.56 -23.88 10.64
N PHE A 102 13.26 -22.91 10.07
CA PHE A 102 14.63 -23.07 9.56
C PHE A 102 15.65 -22.17 10.27
N PHE A 103 15.19 -21.44 11.30
CA PHE A 103 16.02 -20.64 12.17
C PHE A 103 15.84 -21.09 13.62
N GLU A 104 16.96 -21.28 14.30
CA GLU A 104 17.02 -21.53 15.73
C GLU A 104 16.99 -20.18 16.47
N PRO A 105 15.98 -19.88 17.30
CA PRO A 105 15.81 -18.59 18.00
C PRO A 105 17.06 -17.96 18.62
N LYS A 106 17.90 -18.75 19.29
CA LYS A 106 19.11 -18.27 19.97
C LYS A 106 20.19 -17.79 19.01
N ASP A 107 20.16 -18.23 17.75
CA ASP A 107 21.16 -17.92 16.74
C ASP A 107 20.68 -16.80 15.80
N ILE A 108 19.45 -16.29 15.98
CA ILE A 108 18.86 -15.26 15.13
C ILE A 108 19.40 -13.87 15.49
N LYS A 109 19.87 -13.15 14.47
CA LYS A 109 20.13 -11.71 14.50
C LYS A 109 19.29 -11.03 13.43
N ALA A 110 18.23 -10.35 13.88
CA ALA A 110 17.30 -9.67 13.00
C ALA A 110 17.68 -8.20 12.80
N ALA A 111 17.63 -7.73 11.56
CA ALA A 111 17.76 -6.32 11.20
C ALA A 111 16.42 -5.80 10.64
N ILE A 112 15.96 -4.65 11.14
CA ILE A 112 14.75 -3.97 10.70
C ILE A 112 15.15 -2.61 10.15
N VAL A 113 14.73 -2.29 8.93
CA VAL A 113 15.01 -0.99 8.29
C VAL A 113 13.75 -0.36 7.75
N THR A 114 13.63 0.96 7.89
CA THR A 114 12.59 1.77 7.25
C THR A 114 13.18 2.74 6.24
N CYS A 115 12.65 2.73 5.01
CA CYS A 115 13.15 3.55 3.89
C CYS A 115 12.04 4.38 3.23
N GLY A 116 12.41 5.51 2.63
CA GLY A 116 11.54 6.38 1.85
C GLY A 116 10.67 7.33 2.68
N GLY A 117 9.57 7.81 2.09
CA GLY A 117 8.65 8.75 2.75
C GLY A 117 7.84 8.13 3.89
N LEU A 118 7.44 8.97 4.85
CA LEU A 118 6.63 8.54 6.00
C LEU A 118 5.25 8.02 5.58
N CYS A 119 4.71 7.12 6.38
CA CYS A 119 3.38 6.55 6.26
C CYS A 119 2.85 6.23 7.67
N PRO A 120 1.56 6.47 7.99
CA PRO A 120 0.99 6.02 9.24
C PRO A 120 1.19 4.51 9.41
N GLY A 121 1.64 4.08 10.60
CA GLY A 121 1.81 2.66 10.93
C GLY A 121 3.23 2.10 10.79
N MET A 122 4.20 2.86 10.26
CA MET A 122 5.61 2.40 10.20
C MET A 122 6.16 1.98 11.58
N ASN A 123 5.93 2.81 12.60
CA ASN A 123 6.30 2.49 13.97
C ASN A 123 5.53 1.29 14.55
N THR A 124 4.28 1.09 14.14
CA THR A 124 3.50 -0.11 14.50
C THR A 124 4.18 -1.34 13.92
N VAL A 125 4.48 -1.38 12.62
CA VAL A 125 5.19 -2.52 12.00
C VAL A 125 6.49 -2.83 12.72
N ILE A 126 7.33 -1.83 13.02
CA ILE A 126 8.58 -2.05 13.75
C ILE A 126 8.31 -2.66 15.13
N ARG A 127 7.36 -2.10 15.89
CA ARG A 127 6.98 -2.61 17.21
C ARG A 127 6.54 -4.07 17.13
N GLU A 128 5.64 -4.40 16.20
CA GLU A 128 5.08 -5.74 16.07
C GLU A 128 6.13 -6.75 15.61
N LEU A 129 7.08 -6.35 14.75
CA LEU A 129 8.24 -7.19 14.42
C LEU A 129 9.08 -7.48 15.68
N VAL A 130 9.42 -6.45 16.47
CA VAL A 130 10.24 -6.62 17.68
C VAL A 130 9.53 -7.47 18.72
N VAL A 131 8.26 -7.17 19.03
CA VAL A 131 7.46 -7.90 20.00
C VAL A 131 7.21 -9.33 19.53
N GLY A 132 6.86 -9.53 18.27
CA GLY A 132 6.61 -10.86 17.71
C GLY A 132 7.85 -11.75 17.73
N LEU A 133 9.00 -11.25 17.28
CA LEU A 133 10.27 -11.98 17.36
C LEU A 133 10.63 -12.32 18.82
N TRP A 134 10.43 -11.38 19.73
CA TRP A 134 10.80 -11.53 21.13
C TRP A 134 9.89 -12.50 21.90
N GLU A 135 8.58 -12.28 21.85
CA GLU A 135 7.61 -12.98 22.70
C GLU A 135 7.16 -14.31 22.08
N MET A 136 6.97 -14.37 20.76
CA MET A 136 6.53 -15.61 20.10
C MET A 136 7.69 -16.58 19.89
N TYR A 137 8.83 -16.06 19.45
CA TYR A 137 9.95 -16.89 19.00
C TYR A 137 11.16 -16.88 19.94
N GLY A 138 11.20 -16.04 20.97
CA GLY A 138 12.31 -16.03 21.93
C GLY A 138 13.59 -15.38 21.40
N VAL A 139 13.53 -14.63 20.30
CA VAL A 139 14.68 -13.94 19.72
C VAL A 139 15.10 -12.78 20.62
N ARG A 140 16.41 -12.63 20.85
CA ARG A 140 16.96 -11.59 21.74
C ARG A 140 17.92 -10.62 21.06
N GLN A 141 18.31 -10.88 19.82
CA GLN A 141 19.21 -10.02 19.05
C GLN A 141 18.43 -9.40 17.89
N ILE A 142 17.78 -8.27 18.15
CA ILE A 142 16.95 -7.54 17.18
C ILE A 142 17.50 -6.13 17.07
N TYR A 143 17.76 -5.67 15.85
CA TYR A 143 18.42 -4.40 15.60
C TYR A 143 17.64 -3.54 14.61
N GLY A 144 17.63 -2.23 14.87
CA GLY A 144 17.13 -1.21 13.96
C GLY A 144 18.27 -0.60 13.17
N VAL A 145 18.15 -0.61 11.85
CA VAL A 145 19.06 0.11 10.95
C VAL A 145 18.50 1.52 10.75
N THR A 146 19.26 2.53 11.16
CA THR A 146 18.77 3.92 11.16
C THR A 146 19.01 4.63 9.84
N ALA A 147 18.16 5.59 9.48
CA ALA A 147 18.31 6.41 8.28
C ALA A 147 18.28 5.62 6.95
N GLY A 148 17.39 4.62 6.84
CA GLY A 148 17.15 3.87 5.60
C GLY A 148 18.33 3.01 5.16
N TYR A 149 18.47 2.75 3.86
CA TYR A 149 19.51 1.88 3.33
C TYR A 149 20.93 2.35 3.61
N ARG A 150 21.14 3.67 3.64
CA ARG A 150 22.43 4.26 4.01
C ARG A 150 22.88 3.83 5.40
N GLY A 151 21.94 3.56 6.29
CA GLY A 151 22.18 3.11 7.65
C GLY A 151 23.05 1.88 7.77
N PHE A 152 22.92 0.92 6.84
CA PHE A 152 23.66 -0.34 6.89
C PHE A 152 25.18 -0.14 6.95
N TYR A 153 25.71 0.89 6.31
CA TYR A 153 27.16 1.11 6.18
C TYR A 153 27.64 2.46 6.71
N SER A 154 26.75 3.31 7.23
CA SER A 154 27.12 4.64 7.72
C SER A 154 26.91 4.84 9.21
N ARG A 155 26.23 3.91 9.88
CA ARG A 155 25.87 4.01 11.30
C ARG A 155 25.85 2.63 11.94
N ASP A 156 26.06 2.60 13.25
CA ASP A 156 25.88 1.38 14.02
C ASP A 156 24.37 1.07 14.19
N PRO A 157 23.96 -0.20 14.05
CA PRO A 157 22.59 -0.62 14.33
C PRO A 157 22.23 -0.42 15.82
N ILE A 158 20.99 -0.01 16.08
CA ILE A 158 20.49 0.16 17.45
C ILE A 158 19.81 -1.11 17.94
N GLU A 159 20.07 -1.53 19.18
CA GLU A 159 19.39 -2.69 19.75
C GLU A 159 17.92 -2.37 20.07
N LEU A 160 17.01 -3.25 19.66
CA LEU A 160 15.57 -3.12 19.86
C LEU A 160 15.06 -4.19 20.82
N ASN A 161 14.19 -3.79 21.74
CA ASN A 161 13.52 -4.70 22.67
C ASN A 161 12.08 -4.22 22.95
N PRO A 162 11.19 -5.07 23.47
CA PRO A 162 9.80 -4.73 23.74
C PRO A 162 9.60 -3.49 24.62
N LYS A 163 10.52 -3.24 25.57
CA LYS A 163 10.46 -2.07 26.45
C LYS A 163 10.70 -0.77 25.67
N LEU A 164 11.69 -0.76 24.78
CA LEU A 164 11.99 0.40 23.95
C LEU A 164 10.84 0.74 22.99
N VAL A 165 10.28 -0.28 22.33
CA VAL A 165 9.24 -0.09 21.31
C VAL A 165 7.82 0.00 21.88
N HIS A 166 7.66 -0.09 23.20
CA HIS A 166 6.37 -0.32 23.87
C HIS A 166 5.24 0.60 23.37
N ASN A 167 5.53 1.90 23.22
CA ASN A 167 4.57 2.93 22.82
C ASN A 167 4.69 3.38 21.35
N TRP A 168 5.53 2.75 20.52
CA TRP A 168 5.80 3.25 19.17
C TRP A 168 4.56 3.23 18.27
N HIS A 169 3.65 2.27 18.44
CA HIS A 169 2.36 2.22 17.73
C HIS A 169 1.45 3.45 17.96
N LYS A 170 1.71 4.24 19.01
CA LYS A 170 0.98 5.49 19.30
C LYS A 170 1.59 6.71 18.63
N LEU A 171 2.71 6.55 17.94
CA LEU A 171 3.49 7.62 17.33
C LEU A 171 3.42 7.50 15.81
N GLY A 172 3.20 8.62 15.13
CA GLY A 172 3.42 8.69 13.69
C GLY A 172 4.91 8.72 13.33
N GLY A 173 5.21 8.70 12.03
CA GLY A 173 6.58 8.67 11.51
C GLY A 173 7.31 7.33 11.75
N THR A 174 8.64 7.38 11.87
CA THR A 174 9.49 6.23 12.18
C THR A 174 10.56 6.60 13.21
N ALA A 175 10.69 5.81 14.26
CA ALA A 175 11.70 5.97 15.30
C ALA A 175 13.11 5.58 14.84
N LEU A 176 13.24 4.86 13.71
CA LEU A 176 14.53 4.50 13.13
C LEU A 176 15.12 5.59 12.23
N GLU A 177 14.45 6.74 12.09
CA GLU A 177 14.72 7.68 11.01
C GLU A 177 14.52 7.03 9.63
N THR A 178 14.49 7.83 8.56
CA THR A 178 14.38 7.31 7.19
C THR A 178 15.12 8.24 6.24
N SER A 179 15.52 7.72 5.10
CA SER A 179 16.13 8.50 4.02
C SER A 179 15.56 8.08 2.67
N ARG A 180 15.69 8.98 1.69
CA ARG A 180 15.57 8.66 0.27
C ARG A 180 16.97 8.40 -0.29
N GLY A 181 17.08 7.54 -1.29
CA GLY A 181 18.36 7.17 -1.89
C GLY A 181 19.29 6.37 -0.95
N GLY A 182 20.61 6.48 -1.17
CA GLY A 182 21.64 5.83 -0.34
C GLY A 182 21.80 4.33 -0.54
N PHE A 183 21.12 3.74 -1.52
CA PHE A 183 21.25 2.32 -1.85
C PHE A 183 22.61 2.02 -2.49
N ASP A 184 23.39 1.15 -1.86
CA ASP A 184 24.65 0.60 -2.38
C ASP A 184 24.66 -0.89 -2.08
N LEU A 185 24.41 -1.71 -3.11
CA LEU A 185 24.17 -3.15 -2.96
C LEU A 185 25.31 -3.84 -2.21
N ASN A 186 26.56 -3.59 -2.62
CA ASN A 186 27.71 -4.26 -2.03
C ASN A 186 27.87 -3.86 -0.57
N LYS A 187 27.84 -2.55 -0.27
CA LYS A 187 27.98 -2.09 1.12
C LYS A 187 26.87 -2.61 2.03
N ILE A 188 25.64 -2.72 1.52
CA ILE A 188 24.51 -3.23 2.30
C ILE A 188 24.70 -4.72 2.61
N VAL A 189 25.01 -5.54 1.60
CA VAL A 189 25.17 -6.99 1.81
C VAL A 189 26.43 -7.30 2.63
N ASP A 190 27.53 -6.57 2.39
CA ASP A 190 28.74 -6.69 3.21
C ASP A 190 28.46 -6.33 4.67
N ALA A 191 27.64 -5.32 4.94
CA ALA A 191 27.22 -4.97 6.29
C ALA A 191 26.30 -6.03 6.92
N ILE A 192 25.38 -6.63 6.14
CA ILE A 192 24.54 -7.75 6.59
C ILE A 192 25.41 -8.92 7.05
N GLU A 193 26.42 -9.29 6.27
CA GLU A 193 27.38 -10.33 6.63
C GLU A 193 28.24 -9.94 7.83
N HIS A 194 28.79 -8.71 7.84
CA HIS A 194 29.67 -8.22 8.91
C HIS A 194 29.01 -8.25 10.29
N HIS A 195 27.75 -7.83 10.38
CA HIS A 195 26.99 -7.86 11.64
C HIS A 195 26.43 -9.26 11.96
N GLY A 196 26.48 -10.17 10.98
CA GLY A 196 25.93 -11.52 11.08
C GLY A 196 24.40 -11.55 11.09
N PHE A 197 23.75 -10.59 10.42
CA PHE A 197 22.29 -10.59 10.30
C PHE A 197 21.83 -11.76 9.43
N ASN A 198 20.92 -12.57 9.95
CA ASN A 198 20.35 -13.71 9.25
C ASN A 198 18.84 -13.57 8.99
N GLN A 199 18.23 -12.49 9.49
CA GLN A 199 16.90 -12.06 9.10
C GLN A 199 16.91 -10.56 8.82
N VAL A 200 16.39 -10.15 7.67
CA VAL A 200 16.34 -8.74 7.26
C VAL A 200 14.91 -8.38 6.86
N TYR A 201 14.31 -7.47 7.63
CA TYR A 201 12.96 -6.95 7.43
C TYR A 201 13.05 -5.54 6.87
N ILE A 202 12.58 -5.37 5.62
CA ILE A 202 12.73 -4.14 4.84
C ILE A 202 11.37 -3.47 4.66
N ILE A 203 11.15 -2.33 5.31
CA ILE A 203 9.89 -1.59 5.25
C ILE A 203 10.06 -0.38 4.32
N GLY A 204 9.29 -0.30 3.24
CA GLY A 204 9.40 0.84 2.32
C GLY A 204 8.54 0.74 1.06
N GLY A 205 8.55 1.79 0.24
CA GLY A 205 7.79 1.83 -1.02
C GLY A 205 8.53 1.17 -2.19
N ASP A 206 8.14 1.46 -3.43
CA ASP A 206 8.62 0.74 -4.62
C ASP A 206 10.14 0.76 -4.80
N GLY A 207 10.78 1.93 -4.60
CA GLY A 207 12.24 2.04 -4.66
C GLY A 207 12.93 1.15 -3.64
N THR A 208 12.31 0.98 -2.47
CA THR A 208 12.78 0.07 -1.44
C THR A 208 12.54 -1.38 -1.84
N MET A 209 11.38 -1.73 -2.40
CA MET A 209 11.11 -3.11 -2.86
C MET A 209 12.07 -3.53 -3.99
N ARG A 210 12.39 -2.63 -4.93
CA ARG A 210 13.46 -2.86 -5.93
C ARG A 210 14.82 -3.09 -5.28
N GLY A 211 15.15 -2.32 -4.24
CA GLY A 211 16.35 -2.54 -3.43
C GLY A 211 16.35 -3.91 -2.74
N ALA A 212 15.20 -4.33 -2.20
CA ALA A 212 15.03 -5.64 -1.55
C ALA A 212 15.21 -6.81 -2.53
N VAL A 213 14.72 -6.69 -3.77
CA VAL A 213 14.99 -7.65 -4.85
C VAL A 213 16.49 -7.80 -5.07
N ASN A 214 17.22 -6.68 -5.22
CA ASN A 214 18.66 -6.70 -5.45
C ASN A 214 19.43 -7.31 -4.28
N ILE A 215 19.06 -6.97 -3.04
CA ILE A 215 19.65 -7.54 -1.82
C ILE A 215 19.41 -9.05 -1.76
N PHE A 216 18.18 -9.49 -2.01
CA PHE A 216 17.80 -10.91 -2.02
C PHE A 216 18.59 -11.69 -3.08
N ASN A 217 18.67 -11.19 -4.31
CA ASN A 217 19.41 -11.83 -5.39
C ASN A 217 20.90 -11.96 -5.07
N GLU A 218 21.50 -10.95 -4.45
CA GLU A 218 22.90 -10.97 -4.04
C GLU A 218 23.16 -11.95 -2.88
N ILE A 219 22.25 -12.02 -1.90
CA ILE A 219 22.28 -13.02 -0.82
C ILE A 219 22.22 -14.44 -1.39
N GLN A 220 21.33 -14.68 -2.35
CA GLN A 220 21.21 -15.97 -3.03
C GLN A 220 22.48 -16.30 -3.83
N ARG A 221 23.04 -15.32 -4.55
CA ARG A 221 24.28 -15.48 -5.31
C ARG A 221 25.46 -15.85 -4.41
N ARG A 222 25.57 -15.21 -3.24
CA ARG A 222 26.58 -15.50 -2.21
C ARG A 222 26.27 -16.74 -1.36
N LYS A 223 25.07 -17.33 -1.50
CA LYS A 223 24.58 -18.47 -0.71
C LYS A 223 24.65 -18.20 0.79
N LEU A 224 24.20 -17.03 1.22
CA LEU A 224 24.18 -16.66 2.63
C LEU A 224 22.93 -17.23 3.30
N ASN A 225 23.05 -17.67 4.55
CA ASN A 225 21.90 -18.09 5.35
C ASN A 225 21.15 -16.87 5.92
N VAL A 226 20.56 -16.08 5.01
CA VAL A 226 19.87 -14.83 5.32
C VAL A 226 18.50 -14.83 4.65
N ALA A 227 17.45 -14.64 5.44
CA ALA A 227 16.10 -14.45 4.94
C ALA A 227 15.78 -12.95 4.81
N VAL A 228 15.19 -12.57 3.66
CA VAL A 228 14.76 -11.20 3.38
C VAL A 228 13.24 -11.17 3.25
N ALA A 229 12.59 -10.33 4.05
CA ALA A 229 11.16 -10.04 3.94
C ALA A 229 10.95 -8.55 3.67
N GLY A 230 10.25 -8.22 2.59
CA GLY A 230 9.77 -6.88 2.29
C GLY A 230 8.42 -6.63 2.95
N ILE A 231 8.22 -5.44 3.49
CA ILE A 231 6.92 -4.98 4.01
C ILE A 231 6.55 -3.69 3.24
N PRO A 232 5.61 -3.77 2.30
CA PRO A 232 5.36 -2.71 1.35
C PRO A 232 4.65 -1.53 2.03
N LYS A 233 5.29 -0.37 1.98
CA LYS A 233 4.83 0.88 2.55
C LYS A 233 4.53 1.89 1.45
N THR A 234 3.25 2.14 1.21
CA THR A 234 2.75 3.19 0.33
C THR A 234 1.46 3.74 0.94
N VAL A 235 1.26 5.06 0.89
CA VAL A 235 -0.04 5.66 1.25
C VAL A 235 -0.97 5.70 0.05
N ASP A 236 -0.43 5.58 -1.17
CA ASP A 236 -1.17 5.80 -2.41
C ASP A 236 -1.96 4.56 -2.87
N ASN A 237 -1.81 3.44 -2.17
CA ASN A 237 -2.47 2.17 -2.49
C ASN A 237 -2.22 1.66 -3.91
N ASP A 238 -0.99 1.86 -4.39
CA ASP A 238 -0.55 1.64 -5.78
C ASP A 238 0.03 0.24 -6.04
N ILE A 239 -0.14 -0.72 -5.14
CA ILE A 239 0.35 -2.10 -5.29
C ILE A 239 -0.79 -3.02 -5.71
N GLY A 240 -0.83 -3.38 -7.01
CA GLY A 240 -1.98 -4.06 -7.63
C GLY A 240 -2.19 -5.53 -7.28
N ILE A 241 -1.36 -6.09 -6.40
CA ILE A 241 -1.46 -7.49 -5.98
C ILE A 241 -2.16 -7.61 -4.62
N ILE A 242 -2.00 -6.62 -3.75
CA ILE A 242 -2.59 -6.62 -2.41
C ILE A 242 -3.87 -5.81 -2.41
N ASP A 243 -4.85 -6.24 -1.62
CA ASP A 243 -6.15 -5.57 -1.48
C ASP A 243 -5.98 -4.11 -1.02
N ARG A 244 -5.01 -3.89 -0.12
CA ARG A 244 -4.64 -2.58 0.38
C ARG A 244 -3.23 -2.52 0.96
N SER A 245 -2.64 -1.34 0.97
CA SER A 245 -1.43 -0.97 1.69
C SER A 245 -1.74 -0.38 3.07
N PHE A 246 -0.82 -0.52 4.03
CA PHE A 246 -1.03 0.02 5.37
C PHE A 246 -0.81 1.54 5.37
N GLY A 247 -1.62 2.24 6.16
CA GLY A 247 -1.63 3.70 6.27
C GLY A 247 -2.53 4.38 5.25
N PHE A 248 -3.03 3.66 4.24
CA PHE A 248 -3.98 4.18 3.26
C PHE A 248 -5.30 4.62 3.90
N GLN A 249 -5.87 3.81 4.81
CA GLN A 249 -7.16 4.16 5.41
C GLN A 249 -7.04 5.35 6.36
N THR A 250 -5.96 5.41 7.13
CA THR A 250 -5.61 6.58 7.95
C THR A 250 -5.43 7.81 7.06
N ALA A 251 -4.78 7.66 5.89
CA ALA A 251 -4.60 8.76 4.96
C ALA A 251 -5.94 9.29 4.40
N VAL A 252 -6.86 8.40 4.05
CA VAL A 252 -8.23 8.76 3.62
C VAL A 252 -8.98 9.48 4.75
N GLU A 253 -8.91 8.99 5.98
CA GLU A 253 -9.54 9.63 7.15
C GLU A 253 -9.01 11.06 7.38
N MET A 254 -7.70 11.25 7.29
CA MET A 254 -7.09 12.58 7.42
C MET A 254 -7.41 13.49 6.23
N ALA A 255 -7.52 12.94 5.02
CA ALA A 255 -7.94 13.69 3.83
C ALA A 255 -9.38 14.22 3.99
N GLN A 256 -10.28 13.44 4.58
CA GLN A 256 -11.65 13.88 4.86
C GLN A 256 -11.69 15.06 5.84
N GLN A 257 -10.81 15.08 6.85
CA GLN A 257 -10.73 16.23 7.77
C GLN A 257 -10.34 17.52 7.02
N ALA A 258 -9.40 17.42 6.07
CA ALA A 258 -9.00 18.55 5.24
C ALA A 258 -10.11 18.99 4.27
N ILE A 259 -10.85 18.04 3.67
CA ILE A 259 -12.01 18.32 2.82
C ILE A 259 -13.11 19.02 3.61
N ASN A 260 -13.44 18.55 4.81
CA ASN A 260 -14.43 19.19 5.67
C ASN A 260 -14.04 20.62 6.04
N ALA A 261 -12.76 20.87 6.35
CA ALA A 261 -12.27 22.23 6.60
C ALA A 261 -12.40 23.12 5.34
N ALA A 262 -12.10 22.57 4.16
CA ALA A 262 -12.25 23.28 2.90
C ALA A 262 -13.72 23.61 2.59
N HIS A 263 -14.63 22.68 2.85
CA HIS A 263 -16.06 22.85 2.68
C HIS A 263 -16.60 23.99 3.55
N ILE A 264 -16.27 23.98 4.85
CA ILE A 264 -16.67 25.06 5.79
C ILE A 264 -16.14 26.42 5.33
N GLU A 265 -14.87 26.48 4.92
CA GLU A 265 -14.27 27.72 4.40
C GLU A 265 -14.91 28.20 3.09
N ALA A 266 -15.31 27.27 2.21
CA ALA A 266 -15.98 27.57 0.95
C ALA A 266 -17.40 28.11 1.18
N GLU A 267 -18.20 27.44 2.02
CA GLU A 267 -19.57 27.84 2.35
C GLU A 267 -19.61 29.20 3.09
N SER A 268 -18.58 29.49 3.87
CA SER A 268 -18.46 30.75 4.64
C SER A 268 -18.06 31.97 3.80
N ALA A 269 -17.82 31.81 2.49
CA ALA A 269 -17.39 32.89 1.61
C ALA A 269 -18.31 33.02 0.38
N VAL A 270 -18.55 34.25 -0.07
CA VAL A 270 -19.29 34.50 -1.32
C VAL A 270 -18.47 33.98 -2.50
N ASN A 271 -19.10 33.12 -3.32
CA ASN A 271 -18.46 32.38 -4.40
C ASN A 271 -17.17 31.70 -3.92
N GLY A 272 -17.27 30.97 -2.80
CA GLY A 272 -16.13 30.33 -2.15
C GLY A 272 -15.73 29.02 -2.82
N ILE A 273 -14.44 28.84 -3.12
CA ILE A 273 -13.86 27.55 -3.52
C ILE A 273 -12.93 27.04 -2.43
N GLY A 274 -13.25 25.86 -1.91
CA GLY A 274 -12.36 25.05 -1.06
C GLY A 274 -11.50 24.15 -1.93
N LEU A 275 -10.22 24.48 -2.08
CA LEU A 275 -9.25 23.72 -2.87
C LEU A 275 -8.37 22.85 -1.97
N VAL A 276 -8.42 21.54 -2.14
CA VAL A 276 -7.64 20.58 -1.34
C VAL A 276 -6.70 19.79 -2.22
N LYS A 277 -5.39 19.90 -1.97
CA LYS A 277 -4.40 18.99 -2.58
C LYS A 277 -4.31 17.72 -1.74
N LEU A 278 -4.34 16.55 -2.37
CA LEU A 278 -4.13 15.26 -1.70
C LEU A 278 -2.92 14.54 -2.28
N MET A 279 -2.37 13.61 -1.50
CA MET A 279 -1.33 12.69 -1.97
C MET A 279 -1.87 11.80 -3.09
N GLY A 280 -1.00 11.42 -4.01
CA GLY A 280 -1.38 10.70 -5.22
C GLY A 280 -0.47 11.08 -6.38
N ARG A 281 0.80 10.67 -6.30
CA ARG A 281 1.82 11.03 -7.28
C ARG A 281 1.54 10.41 -8.65
N SER A 282 1.29 9.12 -8.67
CA SER A 282 1.04 8.36 -9.90
C SER A 282 -0.40 7.89 -10.00
N THR A 283 -1.13 7.86 -8.87
CA THR A 283 -2.46 7.27 -8.79
C THR A 283 -3.39 8.10 -7.89
N GLY A 284 -4.68 8.07 -8.21
CA GLY A 284 -5.72 8.88 -7.56
C GLY A 284 -6.47 8.23 -6.40
N HIS A 285 -6.00 7.11 -5.83
CA HIS A 285 -6.83 6.32 -4.88
C HIS A 285 -7.25 7.08 -3.63
N ILE A 286 -6.37 7.89 -3.03
CA ILE A 286 -6.72 8.71 -1.86
C ILE A 286 -7.82 9.70 -2.23
N ALA A 287 -7.67 10.42 -3.35
CA ALA A 287 -8.64 11.39 -3.82
C ALA A 287 -9.99 10.73 -4.15
N LEU A 288 -9.98 9.58 -4.83
CA LEU A 288 -11.17 8.78 -5.11
C LEU A 288 -11.90 8.38 -3.83
N HIS A 289 -11.19 7.76 -2.88
CA HIS A 289 -11.81 7.24 -1.66
C HIS A 289 -12.27 8.35 -0.72
N ALA A 290 -11.49 9.43 -0.58
CA ALA A 290 -11.85 10.59 0.23
C ALA A 290 -13.09 11.30 -0.35
N THR A 291 -13.18 11.43 -1.68
CA THR A 291 -14.35 12.00 -2.36
C THR A 291 -15.61 11.18 -2.10
N LEU A 292 -15.55 9.86 -2.33
CA LEU A 292 -16.69 8.97 -2.10
C LEU A 292 -17.15 8.96 -0.63
N SER A 293 -16.22 9.16 0.30
CA SER A 293 -16.48 9.01 1.73
C SER A 293 -16.90 10.33 2.40
N SER A 294 -16.44 11.50 1.92
CA SER A 294 -16.86 12.83 2.45
C SER A 294 -18.22 13.25 1.91
N ARG A 295 -18.48 13.07 0.59
CA ARG A 295 -19.66 13.60 -0.13
C ARG A 295 -19.76 15.14 -0.21
N ASP A 296 -18.78 15.87 0.29
CA ASP A 296 -18.73 17.35 0.22
C ASP A 296 -17.95 17.86 -1.00
N VAL A 297 -17.39 16.96 -1.79
CA VAL A 297 -16.55 17.28 -2.96
C VAL A 297 -17.44 17.47 -4.19
N ASP A 298 -17.28 18.60 -4.88
CA ASP A 298 -17.97 18.91 -6.13
C ASP A 298 -17.17 18.50 -7.37
N CYS A 299 -15.83 18.47 -7.27
CA CYS A 299 -14.95 18.04 -8.34
C CYS A 299 -13.72 17.35 -7.79
N CYS A 300 -13.39 16.18 -8.35
CA CYS A 300 -12.20 15.40 -8.03
C CYS A 300 -11.35 15.21 -9.28
N LEU A 301 -10.09 15.65 -9.20
CA LEU A 301 -9.09 15.56 -10.26
C LEU A 301 -7.98 14.60 -9.84
N ILE A 302 -7.73 13.58 -10.67
CA ILE A 302 -6.76 12.51 -10.43
C ILE A 302 -5.76 12.41 -11.60
N PRO A 303 -4.57 11.83 -11.40
CA PRO A 303 -3.54 11.75 -12.44
C PRO A 303 -3.98 10.91 -13.66
N GLU A 304 -4.91 9.97 -13.48
CA GLU A 304 -5.37 9.06 -14.54
C GLU A 304 -6.32 9.71 -15.55
N ILE A 305 -6.72 10.97 -15.35
CA ILE A 305 -7.72 11.64 -16.18
C ILE A 305 -7.19 12.98 -16.69
N ASP A 306 -7.21 13.11 -18.02
CA ASP A 306 -7.00 14.39 -18.68
C ASP A 306 -8.21 15.30 -18.47
N PHE A 307 -7.94 16.59 -18.30
CA PHE A 307 -8.97 17.61 -18.23
C PHE A 307 -8.47 18.89 -18.90
N TYR A 308 -9.29 19.92 -18.97
CA TYR A 308 -8.89 21.24 -19.45
C TYR A 308 -9.64 22.32 -18.68
N LEU A 309 -9.06 23.52 -18.61
CA LEU A 309 -9.56 24.59 -17.77
C LEU A 309 -10.73 25.36 -18.40
N GLU A 310 -10.56 25.78 -19.66
CA GLU A 310 -11.47 26.70 -20.35
C GLU A 310 -12.10 26.08 -21.61
N GLY A 311 -13.30 26.54 -21.95
CA GLY A 311 -14.08 26.05 -23.10
C GLY A 311 -15.31 25.24 -22.66
N GLU A 312 -16.18 24.93 -23.62
CA GLU A 312 -17.39 24.12 -23.39
C GLU A 312 -17.00 22.75 -22.82
N GLY A 313 -17.47 22.43 -21.62
CA GLY A 313 -17.16 21.21 -20.87
C GLY A 313 -15.92 21.30 -19.97
N GLY A 314 -15.28 22.48 -19.88
CA GLY A 314 -14.08 22.71 -19.09
C GLY A 314 -14.32 22.85 -17.59
N LEU A 315 -13.24 22.76 -16.81
CA LEU A 315 -13.28 22.87 -15.35
C LEU A 315 -13.91 24.19 -14.88
N PHE A 316 -13.58 25.31 -15.51
CA PHE A 316 -14.07 26.63 -15.08
C PHE A 316 -15.56 26.80 -15.33
N GLU A 317 -16.08 26.35 -16.47
CA GLU A 317 -17.53 26.37 -16.75
C GLU A 317 -18.28 25.50 -15.73
N PHE A 318 -17.77 24.32 -15.43
CA PHE A 318 -18.36 23.45 -14.41
C PHE A 318 -18.41 24.12 -13.04
N LEU A 319 -17.29 24.73 -12.60
CA LEU A 319 -17.22 25.41 -11.31
C LEU A 319 -18.11 26.66 -11.28
N GLU A 320 -18.19 27.43 -12.38
CA GLU A 320 -19.08 28.58 -12.48
C GLU A 320 -20.54 28.19 -12.26
N LYS A 321 -20.97 27.09 -12.91
CA LYS A 321 -22.32 26.55 -12.72
C LYS A 321 -22.56 26.15 -11.26
N ARG A 322 -21.60 25.48 -10.62
CA ARG A 322 -21.69 25.12 -9.20
C ARG A 322 -21.78 26.33 -8.28
N LEU A 323 -20.98 27.35 -8.52
CA LEU A 323 -21.02 28.59 -7.74
C LEU A 323 -22.36 29.32 -7.90
N LYS A 324 -22.93 29.36 -9.11
CA LYS A 324 -24.27 29.93 -9.34
C LYS A 324 -25.38 29.14 -8.64
N GLU A 325 -25.28 27.81 -8.61
CA GLU A 325 -26.29 26.93 -7.99
C GLU A 325 -26.20 26.93 -6.46
N ASN A 326 -25.00 26.83 -5.90
CA ASN A 326 -24.76 26.51 -4.49
C ASN A 326 -24.06 27.63 -3.71
N GLY A 327 -23.54 28.66 -4.38
CA GLY A 327 -22.75 29.74 -3.77
C GLY A 327 -21.31 29.38 -3.40
N HIS A 328 -20.95 28.08 -3.46
CA HIS A 328 -19.63 27.56 -3.13
C HIS A 328 -19.33 26.27 -3.91
N ALA A 329 -18.07 25.84 -3.91
CA ALA A 329 -17.65 24.54 -4.44
C ALA A 329 -16.40 24.00 -3.72
N VAL A 330 -16.26 22.67 -3.67
CA VAL A 330 -15.06 21.98 -3.17
C VAL A 330 -14.36 21.23 -4.29
N LEU A 331 -13.11 21.58 -4.54
CA LEU A 331 -12.24 20.98 -5.54
C LEU A 331 -11.12 20.18 -4.86
N VAL A 332 -11.12 18.87 -5.07
CA VAL A 332 -10.05 17.97 -4.62
C VAL A 332 -9.13 17.65 -5.80
N VAL A 333 -7.83 17.79 -5.59
CA VAL A 333 -6.82 17.52 -6.61
C VAL A 333 -5.71 16.64 -6.05
N ALA A 334 -5.48 15.49 -6.67
CA ALA A 334 -4.29 14.69 -6.39
C ALA A 334 -3.03 15.40 -6.91
N GLU A 335 -1.91 15.30 -6.20
CA GLU A 335 -0.68 16.03 -6.54
C GLU A 335 -0.15 15.76 -7.96
N GLY A 336 -0.43 14.58 -8.52
CA GLY A 336 -0.05 14.24 -9.90
C GLY A 336 -1.01 14.72 -10.99
N ALA A 337 -2.19 15.22 -10.64
CA ALA A 337 -3.16 15.71 -11.63
C ALA A 337 -2.69 17.03 -12.26
N GLY A 338 -2.91 17.19 -13.57
CA GLY A 338 -2.66 18.44 -14.29
C GLY A 338 -1.19 18.88 -14.38
N GLN A 339 -0.23 17.99 -14.08
CA GLN A 339 1.21 18.30 -14.10
C GLN A 339 1.73 18.79 -15.47
N ASP A 340 1.04 18.46 -16.56
CA ASP A 340 1.36 18.89 -17.93
C ASP A 340 0.82 20.27 -18.28
N MET A 341 -0.10 20.81 -17.48
CA MET A 341 -0.67 22.16 -17.69
C MET A 341 0.20 23.26 -17.12
N ILE A 342 1.07 22.94 -16.17
CA ILE A 342 1.93 23.92 -15.51
C ILE A 342 3.08 24.25 -16.46
N PRO A 343 3.28 25.54 -16.84
CA PRO A 343 4.43 25.93 -17.64
C PRO A 343 5.74 25.60 -16.91
N ARG A 344 6.62 24.81 -17.53
CA ARG A 344 7.92 24.42 -16.96
C ARG A 344 9.08 25.09 -17.70
N THR A 345 10.06 25.55 -16.94
CA THR A 345 11.39 25.88 -17.50
C THR A 345 12.14 24.60 -17.89
N GLU A 346 13.14 24.70 -18.77
CA GLU A 346 13.96 23.54 -19.17
C GLU A 346 14.62 22.85 -17.96
N ALA A 347 15.10 23.61 -16.97
CA ALA A 347 15.67 23.06 -15.74
C ALA A 347 14.65 22.21 -14.94
N GLN A 348 13.39 22.65 -14.86
CA GLN A 348 12.33 21.94 -14.13
C GLN A 348 11.82 20.68 -14.84
N LYS A 349 12.08 20.53 -16.15
CA LYS A 349 11.77 19.30 -16.90
C LYS A 349 12.76 18.17 -16.57
N GLU A 350 13.98 18.54 -16.16
CA GLU A 350 15.05 17.59 -15.87
C GLU A 350 15.26 17.35 -14.37
N GLU A 351 14.69 18.17 -13.49
CA GLU A 351 14.85 18.06 -12.05
C GLU A 351 14.34 16.71 -11.51
N ARG A 352 15.22 15.97 -10.81
CA ARG A 352 14.93 14.67 -10.19
C ARG A 352 15.19 14.73 -8.69
N ASP A 353 14.37 14.02 -7.91
CA ASP A 353 14.60 13.81 -6.48
C ASP A 353 15.76 12.84 -6.21
N GLU A 354 16.17 12.70 -4.95
CA GLU A 354 17.25 11.77 -4.53
C GLU A 354 16.98 10.29 -4.86
N SER A 355 15.74 9.95 -5.23
CA SER A 355 15.34 8.61 -5.65
C SER A 355 15.21 8.47 -7.17
N GLY A 356 15.56 9.52 -7.94
CA GLY A 356 15.55 9.54 -9.39
C GLY A 356 14.21 9.91 -10.05
N ASN A 357 13.22 10.35 -9.28
CA ASN A 357 11.88 10.67 -9.82
C ASN A 357 11.74 12.15 -10.16
N LEU A 358 10.99 12.49 -11.21
CA LEU A 358 10.66 13.88 -11.61
C LEU A 358 10.06 14.70 -10.49
N VAL A 359 10.64 15.84 -10.14
CA VAL A 359 10.05 16.73 -9.13
C VAL A 359 8.75 17.33 -9.67
N PHE A 360 7.66 17.16 -8.92
CA PHE A 360 6.36 17.72 -9.25
C PHE A 360 6.28 19.17 -8.80
N LEU A 361 5.63 20.00 -9.62
CA LEU A 361 5.29 21.37 -9.25
C LEU A 361 3.98 21.37 -8.46
N ASP A 362 3.77 22.40 -7.64
CA ASP A 362 2.54 22.53 -6.86
C ASP A 362 1.37 22.96 -7.77
N PHE A 363 0.67 21.96 -8.31
CA PHE A 363 -0.53 22.17 -9.11
C PHE A 363 -1.62 22.91 -8.32
N GLY A 364 -1.76 22.65 -7.01
CA GLY A 364 -2.76 23.31 -6.16
C GLY A 364 -2.53 24.82 -6.07
N ALA A 365 -1.30 25.26 -5.86
CA ALA A 365 -0.95 26.68 -5.87
C ALA A 365 -1.14 27.32 -7.26
N TRP A 366 -0.80 26.58 -8.33
CA TRP A 366 -0.97 27.03 -9.70
C TRP A 366 -2.44 27.22 -10.08
N ILE A 367 -3.29 26.18 -9.91
CA ILE A 367 -4.72 26.24 -10.25
C ILE A 367 -5.47 27.29 -9.42
N LYS A 368 -5.07 27.54 -8.17
CA LYS A 368 -5.59 28.65 -7.37
C LYS A 368 -5.37 30.01 -8.05
N SER A 369 -4.22 30.19 -8.66
CA SER A 369 -3.88 31.44 -9.37
C SER A 369 -4.69 31.57 -10.65
N GLU A 370 -4.81 30.48 -11.41
CA GLU A 370 -5.62 30.45 -12.64
C GLU A 370 -7.11 30.70 -12.36
N LEU A 371 -7.68 30.09 -11.30
CA LEU A 371 -9.06 30.36 -10.87
C LEU A 371 -9.29 31.85 -10.56
N LYS A 372 -8.34 32.52 -9.90
CA LYS A 372 -8.44 33.96 -9.61
C LYS A 372 -8.33 34.81 -10.86
N ASN A 373 -7.43 34.46 -11.77
CA ASN A 373 -7.26 35.15 -13.04
C ASN A 373 -8.53 35.06 -13.89
N TRP A 374 -9.08 33.85 -14.00
CA TRP A 374 -10.35 33.57 -14.66
C TRP A 374 -11.50 34.40 -14.07
N TRP A 375 -11.68 34.35 -12.75
CA TRP A 375 -12.78 35.09 -12.10
C TRP A 375 -12.66 36.61 -12.26
N THR A 376 -11.45 37.15 -12.16
CA THR A 376 -11.20 38.59 -12.34
C THR A 376 -11.53 39.05 -13.77
N ARG A 377 -11.26 38.18 -14.76
CA ARG A 377 -11.50 38.46 -16.18
C ARG A 377 -13.00 38.43 -16.52
N ASP A 378 -13.71 37.39 -16.06
CA ASP A 378 -15.05 37.07 -16.58
C ASP A 378 -16.18 37.56 -15.64
N HIS A 379 -15.88 37.77 -14.35
CA HIS A 379 -16.83 38.20 -13.31
C HIS A 379 -16.35 39.47 -12.59
N ALA A 380 -15.85 40.43 -13.38
CA ALA A 380 -15.42 41.72 -12.87
C ALA A 380 -16.53 42.35 -12.01
N ASN A 381 -16.22 42.60 -10.72
CA ASN A 381 -17.09 43.15 -9.65
C ASN A 381 -17.83 42.12 -8.76
N GLU A 382 -17.67 40.81 -8.97
CA GLU A 382 -18.16 39.81 -8.03
C GLU A 382 -17.10 39.44 -6.99
N LEU A 383 -17.52 39.18 -5.75
CA LEU A 383 -16.63 38.63 -4.72
C LEU A 383 -16.32 37.17 -5.05
N PHE A 384 -15.07 36.76 -4.83
CA PHE A 384 -14.62 35.39 -5.05
C PHE A 384 -13.45 35.06 -4.13
N THR A 385 -13.51 33.89 -3.51
CA THR A 385 -12.50 33.46 -2.54
C THR A 385 -12.08 32.04 -2.82
N VAL A 386 -10.77 31.80 -2.94
CA VAL A 386 -10.21 30.44 -3.03
C VAL A 386 -9.33 30.15 -1.83
N LYS A 387 -9.69 29.12 -1.07
CA LYS A 387 -8.98 28.67 0.13
C LYS A 387 -8.26 27.38 -0.21
N TYR A 388 -6.93 27.45 -0.22
CA TYR A 388 -6.08 26.32 -0.58
C TYR A 388 -5.55 25.64 0.68
N ILE A 389 -5.78 24.34 0.79
CA ILE A 389 -5.34 23.49 1.88
C ILE A 389 -4.42 22.39 1.32
N ASP A 390 -3.20 22.35 1.84
CA ASP A 390 -2.25 21.25 1.63
C ASP A 390 -2.02 20.49 2.94
N PRO A 391 -2.75 19.39 3.19
CA PRO A 391 -2.63 18.57 4.38
C PRO A 391 -1.54 17.48 4.25
N THR A 392 -0.71 17.47 3.21
CA THR A 392 0.21 16.35 2.86
C THR A 392 0.98 15.79 4.06
N TYR A 393 1.56 16.67 4.89
CA TYR A 393 2.33 16.23 6.06
C TYR A 393 1.45 15.84 7.25
N MET A 394 0.27 16.46 7.40
CA MET A 394 -0.72 16.08 8.41
C MET A 394 -1.34 14.71 8.10
N ILE A 395 -1.41 14.31 6.83
CA ILE A 395 -1.90 12.99 6.40
C ILE A 395 -0.89 11.89 6.74
N ARG A 396 0.38 12.08 6.40
CA ARG A 396 1.36 10.97 6.48
C ARG A 396 2.12 10.85 7.80
N ALA A 397 2.10 11.90 8.63
CA ALA A 397 2.87 11.96 9.87
C ALA A 397 2.08 11.56 11.12
N VAL A 398 0.80 11.24 10.99
CA VAL A 398 -0.06 10.83 12.12
C VAL A 398 0.17 9.37 12.52
N PRO A 399 -0.21 8.98 13.75
CA PRO A 399 -0.34 7.57 14.12
C PRO A 399 -1.36 6.86 13.22
N ALA A 400 -1.18 5.56 13.00
CA ALA A 400 -2.18 4.76 12.30
C ALA A 400 -3.47 4.64 13.12
N ASN A 401 -4.61 4.64 12.43
CA ASN A 401 -5.91 4.36 13.05
C ASN A 401 -6.05 2.87 13.42
N ALA A 402 -7.18 2.48 14.01
CA ALA A 402 -7.40 1.12 14.50
C ALA A 402 -7.28 0.05 13.38
N THR A 403 -7.81 0.33 12.19
CA THR A 403 -7.80 -0.64 11.09
C THR A 403 -6.43 -0.79 10.47
N ASP A 404 -5.69 0.31 10.29
CA ASP A 404 -4.30 0.24 9.83
C ASP A 404 -3.37 -0.37 10.89
N ASN A 405 -3.60 -0.13 12.19
CA ASN A 405 -2.84 -0.81 13.25
C ASN A 405 -3.04 -2.32 13.20
N LEU A 406 -4.28 -2.80 13.07
CA LEU A 406 -4.56 -4.22 12.90
C LEU A 406 -3.82 -4.79 11.68
N TYR A 407 -3.85 -4.08 10.55
CA TYR A 407 -3.17 -4.53 9.35
C TYR A 407 -1.64 -4.57 9.53
N CYS A 408 -1.05 -3.55 10.15
CA CYS A 408 0.37 -3.49 10.49
C CYS A 408 0.80 -4.67 11.37
N THR A 409 -0.01 -5.05 12.37
CA THR A 409 0.24 -6.22 13.22
C THR A 409 0.23 -7.51 12.42
N LEU A 410 -0.82 -7.73 11.62
CA LEU A 410 -0.98 -8.99 10.88
C LEU A 410 0.08 -9.15 9.78
N VAL A 411 0.48 -8.07 9.10
CA VAL A 411 1.55 -8.12 8.10
C VAL A 411 2.92 -8.36 8.74
N ALA A 412 3.21 -7.72 9.89
CA ALA A 412 4.45 -7.94 10.63
C ALA A 412 4.58 -9.40 11.12
N TYR A 413 3.52 -9.94 11.72
CA TYR A 413 3.51 -11.33 12.18
C TYR A 413 3.59 -12.31 11.00
N SER A 414 2.90 -12.04 9.90
CA SER A 414 3.02 -12.82 8.68
C SER A 414 4.46 -12.86 8.16
N ALA A 415 5.17 -11.72 8.19
CA ALA A 415 6.58 -11.63 7.81
C ALA A 415 7.46 -12.51 8.71
N ILE A 416 7.29 -12.40 10.03
CA ILE A 416 8.04 -13.22 11.00
C ILE A 416 7.81 -14.69 10.74
N HIS A 417 6.55 -15.12 10.61
CA HIS A 417 6.23 -16.53 10.39
C HIS A 417 6.84 -17.06 9.09
N GLY A 418 6.84 -16.25 8.02
CA GLY A 418 7.39 -16.65 6.72
C GLY A 418 8.90 -16.80 6.78
N VAL A 419 9.58 -15.82 7.40
CA VAL A 419 11.03 -15.85 7.62
C VAL A 419 11.43 -17.03 8.52
N MET A 420 10.76 -17.22 9.65
CA MET A 420 11.02 -18.37 10.54
C MET A 420 10.84 -19.69 9.79
N ALA A 421 9.84 -19.79 8.92
CA ALA A 421 9.59 -20.95 8.08
C ALA A 421 10.56 -21.11 6.90
N GLY A 422 11.58 -20.26 6.76
CA GLY A 422 12.63 -20.38 5.74
C GLY A 422 12.28 -19.75 4.38
N TYR A 423 11.11 -19.11 4.24
CA TYR A 423 10.81 -18.31 3.06
C TYR A 423 11.66 -17.04 3.04
N THR A 424 12.03 -16.59 1.84
CA THR A 424 12.87 -15.41 1.63
C THR A 424 12.54 -14.76 0.28
N GLY A 425 12.91 -13.50 0.09
CA GLY A 425 12.59 -12.77 -1.15
C GLY A 425 11.08 -12.59 -1.35
N PHE A 426 10.34 -12.36 -0.26
CA PHE A 426 8.88 -12.26 -0.30
C PHE A 426 8.35 -11.03 0.42
N VAL A 427 7.08 -10.75 0.16
CA VAL A 427 6.25 -9.74 0.80
C VAL A 427 4.99 -10.42 1.35
N PRO A 428 4.66 -10.27 2.64
CA PRO A 428 3.34 -10.62 3.13
C PRO A 428 2.33 -9.54 2.72
N GLY A 429 1.16 -9.95 2.26
CA GLY A 429 0.12 -9.02 1.83
C GLY A 429 -1.28 -9.62 1.94
N LEU A 430 -2.28 -8.77 2.07
CA LEU A 430 -3.68 -9.17 2.06
C LEU A 430 -4.13 -9.36 0.61
N ILE A 431 -4.66 -10.53 0.26
CA ILE A 431 -5.23 -10.88 -1.04
C ILE A 431 -6.59 -11.52 -0.79
N ASN A 432 -7.66 -10.91 -1.31
CA ASN A 432 -9.03 -11.37 -1.15
C ASN A 432 -9.38 -11.70 0.31
N GLY A 433 -8.99 -10.82 1.23
CA GLY A 433 -9.23 -10.97 2.68
C GLY A 433 -8.34 -11.99 3.40
N ASN A 434 -7.39 -12.63 2.71
CA ASN A 434 -6.47 -13.61 3.29
C ASN A 434 -5.02 -13.15 3.16
N TYR A 435 -4.17 -13.44 4.14
CA TYR A 435 -2.75 -13.10 4.03
C TYR A 435 -2.02 -14.15 3.21
N ALA A 436 -1.17 -13.70 2.29
CA ALA A 436 -0.37 -14.54 1.43
C ALA A 436 1.07 -14.04 1.33
N TYR A 437 1.97 -14.92 0.88
CA TYR A 437 3.34 -14.58 0.55
C TYR A 437 3.47 -14.38 -0.96
N ILE A 438 3.88 -13.17 -1.33
CA ILE A 438 4.03 -12.71 -2.71
C ILE A 438 5.53 -12.55 -2.98
N PRO A 439 6.10 -13.03 -4.09
CA PRO A 439 7.49 -12.74 -4.43
C PRO A 439 7.75 -11.23 -4.46
N VAL A 440 8.84 -10.80 -3.84
CA VAL A 440 9.18 -9.36 -3.74
C VAL A 440 9.38 -8.72 -5.11
N GLU A 441 9.80 -9.51 -6.11
CA GLU A 441 9.96 -9.07 -7.49
C GLU A 441 8.62 -8.66 -8.14
N GLU A 442 7.53 -9.38 -7.87
CA GLU A 442 6.23 -8.99 -8.39
C GLU A 442 5.72 -7.71 -7.76
N VAL A 443 5.89 -7.57 -6.44
CA VAL A 443 5.50 -6.34 -5.73
C VAL A 443 6.32 -5.13 -6.20
N ALA A 444 7.61 -5.31 -6.50
CA ALA A 444 8.49 -4.24 -6.95
C ALA A 444 8.13 -3.67 -8.34
N HIS A 445 7.37 -4.43 -9.13
CA HIS A 445 6.92 -4.04 -10.47
C HIS A 445 5.40 -3.84 -10.59
N ALA A 446 4.64 -4.22 -9.55
CA ALA A 446 3.20 -4.05 -9.52
C ALA A 446 2.84 -2.56 -9.57
N ARG A 447 1.74 -2.27 -10.28
CA ARG A 447 1.10 -0.96 -10.31
C ARG A 447 -0.40 -1.13 -10.13
N ASN A 448 -1.04 -0.16 -9.50
CA ASN A 448 -2.48 -0.11 -9.31
C ASN A 448 -2.97 1.30 -9.58
N GLU A 449 -3.23 1.60 -10.84
CA GLU A 449 -3.89 2.85 -11.23
C GLU A 449 -5.39 2.78 -10.95
N VAL A 450 -6.02 3.93 -10.72
CA VAL A 450 -7.49 4.00 -10.68
C VAL A 450 -8.04 3.58 -12.03
N ASN A 451 -8.85 2.53 -12.05
CA ASN A 451 -9.57 2.14 -13.26
C ASN A 451 -10.74 3.11 -13.51
N ILE A 452 -10.51 4.11 -14.36
CA ILE A 452 -11.48 5.15 -14.72
C ILE A 452 -12.71 4.61 -15.48
N LYS A 453 -12.64 3.37 -15.97
CA LYS A 453 -13.75 2.67 -16.64
C LYS A 453 -14.61 1.85 -15.68
N ASP A 454 -14.14 1.63 -14.44
CA ASP A 454 -14.86 0.85 -13.45
C ASP A 454 -15.98 1.67 -12.77
N HIS A 455 -16.95 0.97 -12.21
CA HIS A 455 -18.10 1.52 -11.50
C HIS A 455 -17.69 2.45 -10.35
N LYS A 456 -16.53 2.21 -9.70
CA LYS A 456 -16.04 3.08 -8.61
C LYS A 456 -15.80 4.52 -9.08
N TRP A 457 -15.19 4.70 -10.24
CA TRP A 457 -15.01 6.04 -10.80
C TRP A 457 -16.33 6.63 -11.31
N ALA A 458 -17.20 5.80 -11.88
CA ALA A 458 -18.56 6.24 -12.22
C ALA A 458 -19.34 6.73 -10.99
N TRP A 459 -19.14 6.12 -9.83
CA TRP A 459 -19.73 6.59 -8.57
C TRP A 459 -19.15 7.93 -8.13
N VAL A 460 -17.84 8.17 -8.28
CA VAL A 460 -17.25 9.51 -8.03
C VAL A 460 -17.95 10.55 -8.90
N ARG A 461 -18.09 10.29 -10.19
CA ARG A 461 -18.81 11.21 -11.11
C ARG A 461 -20.27 11.37 -10.73
N SER A 462 -20.95 10.32 -10.29
CA SER A 462 -22.34 10.40 -9.85
C SER A 462 -22.53 11.22 -8.58
N VAL A 463 -21.59 11.19 -7.61
CA VAL A 463 -21.73 11.95 -6.36
C VAL A 463 -21.34 13.41 -6.53
N THR A 464 -20.35 13.69 -7.38
CA THR A 464 -19.88 15.04 -7.71
C THR A 464 -20.73 15.73 -8.78
N ASN A 465 -21.42 14.94 -9.63
CA ASN A 465 -21.97 15.33 -10.93
C ASN A 465 -20.95 16.05 -11.84
N GLN A 466 -19.65 15.78 -11.68
CA GLN A 466 -18.63 16.34 -12.56
C GLN A 466 -18.72 15.70 -13.96
N PRO A 467 -18.43 16.48 -15.04
CA PRO A 467 -18.33 15.93 -16.38
C PRO A 467 -17.11 15.01 -16.51
N ASP A 468 -16.98 14.35 -17.66
CA ASP A 468 -15.79 13.56 -18.00
C ASP A 468 -14.59 14.40 -18.45
N PHE A 469 -14.78 15.72 -18.62
CA PHE A 469 -13.78 16.67 -19.10
C PHE A 469 -13.16 16.26 -20.45
N VAL A 470 -13.91 15.53 -21.27
CA VAL A 470 -13.52 15.21 -22.65
C VAL A 470 -13.85 16.40 -23.53
N LYS A 471 -12.94 16.79 -24.42
CA LYS A 471 -13.24 17.84 -25.41
C LYS A 471 -14.29 17.30 -26.40
N PRO A 472 -15.37 18.06 -26.66
CA PRO A 472 -16.42 17.64 -27.59
C PRO A 472 -15.93 17.44 -29.03
#